data_AF-A0A7C1NBR7-F1
#
_entry.id   AF-A0A7C1NBR7-F1
#
_cell.length_a   1.000
_cell.length_b   1.000
_cell.length_c   1.000
_cell.angle_alpha   90.00
_cell.angle_beta   90.00
_cell.angle_gamma   90.00
#
_symmetry.space_group_name_H-M   'P 1'
#
loop_
_entity.id
_entity.type
_entity.pdbx_description
1 polymer ?
#
loop_
_entity_poly.entity_id
_entity_poly.type
_entity_poly.pdbx_seq_one_letter_code
_entity_poly.pdbx_strand_id
1 'polypeptide(L)'
;MPSLTERGLLRLATCDVRWSMLLIKVFKQIPFMVVCGHRNEEKQNEAFKDGHTQVQWPNSKHNQEPSLAIDLCPLPVNWQNTRHFFELAAYVWAESLKKDVPVIWGGSFSFGDYGHFELI
;
A
#
# COMPACT_ATOMS: atom_id res chain seq x y z
N MET A 1 -14.36 -5.60 -16.21
CA MET A 1 -13.03 -5.58 -15.55
C MET A 1 -13.29 -5.42 -14.07
N PRO A 2 -12.58 -6.12 -13.15
CA PRO A 2 -12.63 -5.73 -11.75
C PRO A 2 -12.27 -4.24 -11.71
N SER A 3 -13.09 -3.40 -11.10
CA SER A 3 -12.81 -1.97 -10.91
C SER A 3 -12.36 -1.76 -9.47
N LEU A 4 -11.49 -0.78 -9.23
CA LEU A 4 -11.25 -0.31 -7.86
C LEU A 4 -12.62 0.06 -7.27
N THR A 5 -12.95 -0.53 -6.12
CA THR A 5 -14.20 -0.21 -5.42
C THR A 5 -14.19 1.27 -5.04
N GLU A 6 -15.36 1.86 -4.85
CA GLU A 6 -15.48 3.25 -4.36
C GLU A 6 -14.63 3.48 -3.11
N ARG A 7 -14.66 2.53 -2.16
CA ARG A 7 -13.81 2.53 -0.97
C ARG A 7 -12.31 2.53 -1.30
N GLY A 8 -11.89 1.74 -2.28
CA GLY A 8 -10.50 1.71 -2.74
C GLY A 8 -10.05 3.04 -3.35
N LEU A 9 -10.93 3.67 -4.14
CA LEU A 9 -10.67 5.00 -4.72
C LEU A 9 -10.57 6.09 -3.66
N LEU A 10 -11.47 6.09 -2.67
CA LEU A 10 -11.42 7.04 -1.55
C LEU A 10 -10.11 6.90 -0.74
N ARG A 11 -9.63 5.68 -0.52
CA ARG A 11 -8.34 5.44 0.13
C ARG A 11 -7.17 5.93 -0.73
N LEU A 12 -7.17 5.59 -2.01
CA LEU A 12 -6.13 6.04 -2.95
C LEU A 12 -6.07 7.57 -3.05
N ALA A 13 -7.22 8.25 -2.99
CA ALA A 13 -7.30 9.71 -3.05
C ALA A 13 -6.61 10.42 -1.86
N THR A 14 -6.38 9.71 -0.76
CA THR A 14 -5.62 10.25 0.39
C THR A 14 -4.09 10.08 0.26
N CYS A 15 -3.64 9.40 -0.79
CA CYS A 15 -2.23 9.07 -1.01
C CYS A 15 -1.57 10.07 -1.97
N ASP A 16 -0.24 10.14 -1.93
CA ASP A 16 0.54 10.90 -2.90
C ASP A 16 0.15 10.52 -4.34
N VAL A 17 0.05 11.51 -5.23
CA VAL A 17 -0.38 11.32 -6.62
C VAL A 17 0.46 10.28 -7.38
N ARG A 18 1.72 10.09 -6.98
CA ARG A 18 2.61 9.05 -7.53
C ARG A 18 2.03 7.65 -7.36
N TRP A 19 1.30 7.37 -6.28
CA TRP A 19 0.61 6.09 -6.12
C TRP A 19 -0.47 5.89 -7.18
N SER A 20 -1.27 6.91 -7.46
CA SER A 20 -2.28 6.85 -8.52
C SER A 20 -1.63 6.60 -9.89
N MET A 21 -0.49 7.27 -10.17
CA MET A 21 0.26 7.09 -11.41
C MET A 21 0.77 5.66 -11.60
N LEU A 22 1.26 5.01 -10.53
CA LEU A 22 1.74 3.62 -10.56
C LEU A 22 0.57 2.64 -10.68
N LEU A 23 -0.42 2.75 -9.79
CA LEU A 23 -1.45 1.74 -9.59
C LEU A 23 -2.44 1.62 -10.75
N ILE A 24 -2.69 2.69 -11.51
CA ILE A 24 -3.51 2.63 -12.73
C ILE A 24 -2.91 1.65 -13.76
N LYS A 25 -1.59 1.49 -13.80
CA LYS A 25 -0.91 0.55 -14.69
C LYS A 25 -0.87 -0.86 -14.09
N VAL A 26 -0.54 -0.97 -12.80
CA VAL A 26 -0.49 -2.25 -12.07
C VAL A 26 -1.84 -2.96 -12.11
N PHE A 27 -2.94 -2.22 -11.96
CA PHE A 27 -4.30 -2.77 -11.92
C PHE A 27 -4.73 -3.47 -13.22
N LYS A 28 -4.04 -3.18 -14.34
CA LYS A 28 -4.25 -3.88 -15.61
C LYS A 28 -3.58 -5.26 -15.67
N GLN A 29 -2.65 -5.53 -14.76
CA GLN A 29 -1.85 -6.75 -14.71
C GLN A 29 -2.36 -7.73 -13.64
N ILE A 30 -2.77 -7.20 -12.48
CA ILE A 30 -3.25 -7.99 -11.35
C ILE A 30 -4.40 -7.24 -10.66
N PRO A 31 -5.52 -7.90 -10.34
CA PRO A 31 -6.57 -7.28 -9.53
C PRO A 31 -6.11 -7.19 -8.07
N PHE A 32 -6.30 -6.03 -7.45
CA PHE A 32 -6.01 -5.80 -6.03
C PHE A 32 -6.99 -4.78 -5.45
N MET A 33 -7.00 -4.65 -4.14
CA MET A 33 -7.71 -3.59 -3.42
C MET A 33 -6.74 -2.73 -2.61
N VAL A 34 -7.09 -1.45 -2.44
CA VAL A 34 -6.40 -0.54 -1.52
C VAL A 34 -6.98 -0.75 -0.12
N VAL A 35 -6.14 -1.20 0.81
CA VAL A 35 -6.49 -1.51 2.21
C VAL A 35 -6.40 -0.25 3.06
N CYS A 36 -5.31 0.50 2.96
CA CYS A 36 -5.06 1.72 3.72
C CYS A 36 -4.30 2.75 2.86
N GLY A 37 -4.65 4.02 3.03
CA GLY A 37 -3.92 5.18 2.49
C GLY A 37 -3.42 6.04 3.64
N HIS A 38 -3.91 7.26 3.77
CA HIS A 38 -3.69 8.07 4.97
C HIS A 38 -4.35 7.43 6.20
N ARG A 39 -3.60 7.41 7.31
CA ARG A 39 -4.05 6.95 8.63
C ARG A 39 -3.82 8.09 9.61
N ASN A 40 -4.91 8.65 10.14
CA ASN A 40 -4.90 9.75 11.10
C ASN A 40 -4.45 9.32 12.51
N GLU A 41 -4.33 10.28 13.42
CA GLU A 41 -3.84 10.09 14.80
C GLU A 41 -4.59 9.01 15.54
N GLU A 42 -5.93 9.06 15.54
CA GLU A 42 -6.75 8.12 16.29
C GLU A 42 -6.52 6.68 15.81
N LYS A 43 -6.52 6.47 14.48
CA LYS A 43 -6.31 5.14 13.90
C LYS A 43 -4.87 4.64 14.06
N GLN A 44 -3.88 5.52 14.03
CA GLN A 44 -2.49 5.12 14.24
C GLN A 44 -2.27 4.72 15.71
N ASN A 45 -2.84 5.48 16.65
CA ASN A 45 -2.76 5.17 18.08
C ASN A 45 -3.53 3.88 18.43
N GLU A 46 -4.70 3.65 17.82
CA GLU A 46 -5.44 2.39 17.92
C GLU A 46 -4.60 1.22 17.36
N ALA A 47 -4.07 1.35 16.15
CA ALA A 47 -3.23 0.32 15.56
C ALA A 47 -1.97 0.02 16.39
N PHE A 48 -1.37 1.05 17.01
CA PHE A 48 -0.21 0.87 17.87
C PHE A 48 -0.58 0.12 19.15
N LYS A 49 -1.69 0.52 19.78
CA LYS A 49 -2.23 -0.13 20.98
C LYS A 49 -2.58 -1.61 20.73
N ASP A 50 -3.13 -1.90 19.56
CA ASP A 50 -3.55 -3.26 19.16
C ASP A 50 -2.38 -4.10 18.62
N GLY A 51 -1.17 -3.53 18.53
CA GLY A 51 0.03 -4.22 18.05
C GLY A 51 0.09 -4.42 16.54
N HIS A 52 -0.74 -3.72 15.77
CA HIS A 52 -0.75 -3.75 14.30
C HIS A 52 0.34 -2.87 13.67
N THR A 53 1.00 -2.03 14.44
CA THR A 53 2.14 -1.21 14.03
C THR A 53 3.10 -1.03 15.20
N GLN A 54 4.39 -0.99 14.90
CA GLN A 54 5.44 -0.70 15.89
C GLN A 54 5.75 0.81 15.98
N VAL A 55 5.12 1.61 15.12
CA VAL A 55 5.38 3.05 14.99
C VAL A 55 4.23 3.83 15.61
N GLN A 56 4.53 4.76 16.52
CA GLN A 56 3.54 5.68 17.09
C GLN A 56 3.27 6.87 16.16
N TRP A 57 2.10 7.48 16.28
CA TRP A 57 1.81 8.76 15.61
C TRP A 57 2.84 9.84 15.99
N PRO A 58 3.26 10.73 15.07
CA PRO A 58 2.95 10.80 13.63
C PRO A 58 4.03 10.13 12.75
N ASN A 59 4.77 9.14 13.28
CA ASN A 59 6.03 8.69 12.68
C ASN A 59 5.88 7.67 11.54
N SER A 60 4.65 7.22 11.21
CA SER A 60 4.43 6.33 10.07
C SER A 60 4.29 7.14 8.77
N LYS A 61 4.75 6.58 7.64
CA LYS A 61 4.50 7.19 6.32
C LYS A 61 3.01 7.23 5.94
N HIS A 62 2.17 6.43 6.58
CA HIS A 62 0.71 6.56 6.49
C HIS A 62 0.18 7.83 7.17
N ASN A 63 0.93 8.43 8.10
CA ASN A 63 0.48 9.59 8.88
C ASN A 63 0.70 10.91 8.12
N GLN A 64 1.39 10.88 6.98
CA GLN A 64 1.62 12.05 6.15
C GLN A 64 0.37 12.38 5.31
N GLU A 65 0.15 13.65 5.04
CA GLU A 65 -0.92 14.13 4.16
C GLU A 65 -0.29 14.99 3.03
N PRO A 66 -0.21 14.48 1.79
CA PRO A 66 -0.72 13.18 1.33
C PRO A 66 0.12 11.99 1.85
N SER A 67 -0.50 10.81 1.93
CA SER A 67 0.18 9.61 2.44
C SER A 67 1.30 9.14 1.52
N LEU A 68 2.51 8.97 2.08
CA LEU A 68 3.65 8.39 1.36
C LEU A 68 3.64 6.87 1.37
N ALA A 69 2.84 6.24 2.24
CA ALA A 69 2.63 4.80 2.26
C ALA A 69 1.25 4.39 1.77
N ILE A 70 1.15 3.15 1.29
CA ILE A 70 -0.10 2.53 0.87
C ILE A 70 -0.07 1.03 1.19
N ASP A 71 -1.20 0.51 1.68
CA ASP A 71 -1.38 -0.92 1.89
C ASP A 71 -2.28 -1.49 0.78
N LEU A 72 -1.82 -2.53 0.12
CA LEU A 72 -2.49 -3.21 -0.99
C LEU A 72 -2.71 -4.69 -0.67
N CYS A 73 -3.77 -5.27 -1.22
CA CYS A 73 -4.05 -6.69 -1.11
C CYS A 73 -4.48 -7.27 -2.47
N PRO A 74 -3.78 -8.29 -3.00
CA PRO A 74 -4.17 -8.93 -4.26
C PRO A 74 -5.50 -9.66 -4.12
N LEU A 75 -6.26 -9.72 -5.20
CA LEU A 75 -7.55 -10.39 -5.27
C LEU A 75 -7.44 -11.74 -6.00
N PRO A 76 -8.19 -12.78 -5.57
CA PRO A 76 -9.03 -12.82 -4.36
C PRO A 76 -8.19 -12.74 -3.07
N VAL A 77 -8.78 -12.14 -2.02
CA VAL A 77 -8.09 -11.92 -0.74
C VAL A 77 -7.69 -13.26 -0.13
N ASN A 78 -6.38 -13.48 0.00
CA ASN A 78 -5.81 -14.61 0.72
C ASN A 78 -4.46 -14.21 1.34
N TRP A 79 -4.48 -13.85 2.62
CA TRP A 79 -3.30 -13.43 3.38
C TRP A 79 -2.22 -14.52 3.53
N GLN A 80 -2.58 -15.79 3.39
CA GLN A 80 -1.64 -16.91 3.47
C GLN A 80 -0.93 -17.16 2.14
N ASN A 81 -1.45 -16.63 1.03
CA ASN A 81 -0.86 -16.76 -0.28
C ASN A 81 0.17 -15.65 -0.53
N THR A 82 1.33 -15.80 0.11
CA THR A 82 2.46 -14.85 -0.02
C THR A 82 2.88 -14.66 -1.48
N ARG A 83 2.81 -15.70 -2.31
CA ARG A 83 3.13 -15.63 -3.74
C ARG A 83 2.34 -14.54 -4.47
N HIS A 84 1.06 -14.36 -4.18
CA HIS A 84 0.27 -13.28 -4.81
C HIS A 84 0.75 -11.89 -4.41
N PHE A 85 1.26 -11.73 -3.18
CA PHE A 85 1.85 -10.46 -2.77
C PHE A 85 3.20 -10.21 -3.45
N PHE A 86 4.02 -11.24 -3.65
CA PHE A 86 5.24 -11.13 -4.47
C PHE A 86 4.92 -10.72 -5.91
N GLU A 87 3.89 -11.32 -6.52
CA GLU A 87 3.45 -10.97 -7.87
C GLU A 87 2.96 -9.51 -7.94
N LEU A 88 2.15 -9.06 -6.97
CA LEU A 88 1.72 -7.67 -6.86
C LEU A 88 2.92 -6.72 -6.71
N ALA A 89 3.86 -7.03 -5.80
CA ALA A 89 5.04 -6.23 -5.56
C ALA A 89 5.94 -6.12 -6.79
N ALA A 90 6.10 -7.21 -7.55
CA ALA A 90 6.85 -7.22 -8.80
C ALA A 90 6.24 -6.25 -9.83
N TYR A 91 4.91 -6.22 -9.97
CA TYR A 91 4.26 -5.25 -10.87
C TYR A 91 4.40 -3.81 -10.38
N VAL A 92 4.28 -3.56 -9.08
CA VAL A 92 4.49 -2.22 -8.50
C VAL A 92 5.91 -1.75 -8.76
N TRP A 93 6.92 -2.57 -8.48
CA TRP A 93 8.33 -2.23 -8.76
C TRP A 93 8.62 -2.04 -10.25
N ALA A 94 8.05 -2.88 -11.13
CA ALA A 94 8.23 -2.71 -12.56
C ALA A 94 7.72 -1.34 -13.04
N GLU A 95 6.59 -0.86 -12.53
CA GLU A 95 6.08 0.48 -12.86
C GLU A 95 6.87 1.60 -12.15
N SER A 96 7.37 1.35 -10.94
CA SER A 96 8.17 2.30 -10.18
C SER A 96 9.48 2.63 -10.91
N LEU A 97 10.17 1.61 -11.44
CA LEU A 97 11.36 1.77 -12.27
C LEU A 97 11.08 2.51 -13.58
N LYS A 98 9.98 2.19 -14.26
CA LYS A 98 9.61 2.86 -15.53
C LYS A 98 9.29 4.34 -15.37
N LYS A 99 8.80 4.74 -14.19
CA LYS A 99 8.36 6.11 -13.90
C LYS A 99 9.37 6.93 -13.12
N ASP A 100 10.52 6.34 -12.79
CA ASP A 100 11.51 6.93 -11.89
C ASP A 100 10.87 7.39 -10.56
N VAL A 101 10.01 6.51 -10.01
CA VAL A 101 9.37 6.70 -8.71
C VAL A 101 9.95 5.65 -7.77
N PRO A 102 10.88 6.03 -6.87
CA PRO A 102 11.47 5.09 -5.94
C PRO A 102 10.44 4.57 -4.91
N VAL A 103 10.40 3.25 -4.73
CA VAL A 103 9.45 2.55 -3.84
C VAL A 103 10.17 1.46 -3.04
N ILE A 104 9.92 1.41 -1.74
CA ILE A 104 10.26 0.29 -0.87
C ILE A 104 9.01 -0.59 -0.69
N TRP A 105 9.20 -1.91 -0.71
CA TRP A 105 8.16 -2.88 -0.41
C TRP A 105 8.38 -3.50 0.98
N GLY A 106 7.36 -3.47 1.83
CA GLY A 106 7.42 -3.96 3.21
C GLY A 106 7.68 -5.45 3.34
N GLY A 107 7.44 -6.25 2.29
CA GLY A 107 7.84 -7.65 2.24
C GLY A 107 9.35 -7.88 2.34
N SER A 108 10.16 -6.83 2.13
CA SER A 108 11.62 -6.85 2.33
C SER A 108 12.06 -6.52 3.76
N PHE A 109 11.15 -6.13 4.65
CA PHE A 109 11.45 -5.86 6.06
C PHE A 109 11.69 -7.16 6.82
N SER A 110 12.46 -7.11 7.91
CA SER A 110 12.79 -8.29 8.73
C SER A 110 11.58 -9.02 9.30
N PHE A 111 10.48 -8.31 9.54
CA PHE A 111 9.22 -8.85 10.05
C PHE A 111 8.19 -9.15 8.94
N GLY A 112 8.47 -8.80 7.69
CA GLY A 112 7.64 -9.08 6.51
C GLY A 112 6.26 -8.42 6.56
N ASP A 113 6.12 -7.26 5.90
CA ASP A 113 4.82 -6.60 5.69
C ASP A 113 4.44 -6.61 4.21
N TYR A 114 3.90 -7.74 3.75
CA TYR A 114 3.72 -8.03 2.33
C TYR A 114 2.73 -7.10 1.61
N GLY A 115 1.78 -6.51 2.33
CA GLY A 115 0.81 -5.58 1.74
C GLY A 115 1.33 -4.15 1.61
N HIS A 116 2.43 -3.83 2.29
CA HIS A 116 2.84 -2.45 2.53
C HIS A 116 3.84 -1.95 1.49
N PHE A 117 3.66 -0.70 1.05
CA PHE A 117 4.59 -0.02 0.16
C PHE A 117 4.81 1.43 0.59
N GLU A 118 6.01 1.93 0.40
CA GLU A 118 6.41 3.27 0.78
C GLU A 118 7.17 3.99 -0.34
N LEU A 119 6.83 5.25 -0.60
CA LEU A 119 7.67 6.16 -1.39
C LEU A 119 8.93 6.54 -0.60
N ILE A 120 10.03 6.78 -1.31
CA ILE A 120 11.27 7.36 -0.76
C ILE A 120 11.66 8.64 -1.49
#